data_AF-E3MNC5-F1
#
_entry.id   AF-E3MNC5-F1
#
_cell.length_a   1.000
_cell.length_b   1.000
_cell.length_c   1.000
_cell.angle_alpha   90.00
_cell.angle_beta   90.00
_cell.angle_gamma   90.00
#
_symmetry.space_group_name_H-M   'P 1'
#
loop_
_entity.id
_entity.type
_entity.pdbx_description
1 polymer ?
#
loop_
_entity_poly.entity_id
_entity_poly.type
_entity_poly.pdbx_seq_one_letter_code
_entity_poly.pdbx_strand_id
1 'polypeptide(L)'
;MTNLPPNSRIDLRDHVLYDKYQRFHTEKSYSNYKKLFERMVKGSISFEEYESLDRSIPDIRGCILLDVINGKSAEKSIDDLCDAFKYYKIDKEDHGYWYKRFGSGHLFSRITFSNLPDYVIGKIVEKCDIKSYLNLRNVSYGLRAIIDQQAPPCTHI
;
A
#
# COMPACT_ATOMS: atom_id res chain seq x y z
N MET A 1 -21.69 10.70 -0.20
CA MET A 1 -20.59 9.87 0.34
C MET A 1 -19.99 9.09 -0.83
N THR A 2 -19.00 9.66 -1.50
CA THR A 2 -18.31 9.02 -2.63
C THR A 2 -17.15 8.21 -2.07
N ASN A 3 -17.33 6.89 -2.03
CA ASN A 3 -16.26 5.96 -1.72
C ASN A 3 -15.15 6.11 -2.78
N LEU A 4 -13.97 6.58 -2.36
CA LEU A 4 -12.77 6.56 -3.19
C LEU A 4 -12.47 5.11 -3.61
N PRO A 5 -12.06 4.86 -4.87
CA PRO A 5 -11.80 3.51 -5.32
C PRO A 5 -10.60 2.94 -4.54
N PRO A 6 -10.68 1.67 -4.06
CA PRO A 6 -9.70 1.07 -3.15
C PRO A 6 -8.27 0.92 -3.73
N ASN A 7 -8.08 1.27 -5.00
CA ASN A 7 -6.83 1.10 -5.74
C ASN A 7 -6.16 2.41 -6.18
N SER A 8 -6.60 3.58 -5.69
CA SER A 8 -6.08 4.87 -6.16
C SER A 8 -5.42 5.68 -5.06
N ARG A 9 -4.08 5.70 -5.15
CA ARG A 9 -3.16 6.80 -4.84
C ARG A 9 -2.91 7.07 -3.36
N ILE A 10 -1.63 6.96 -3.03
CA ILE A 10 -0.98 7.58 -1.87
C ILE A 10 -1.67 8.91 -1.58
N ASP A 11 -2.17 9.10 -0.36
CA ASP A 11 -2.68 10.42 0.02
C ASP A 11 -1.49 11.38 0.09
N LEU A 12 -1.32 12.15 -0.98
CA LEU A 12 -0.23 13.12 -1.12
C LEU A 12 -0.30 14.21 -0.03
N ARG A 13 -1.45 14.38 0.66
CA ARG A 13 -1.60 15.35 1.76
C ARG A 13 -0.79 14.97 2.99
N ASP A 14 -0.67 13.68 3.28
CA ASP A 14 0.10 13.19 4.43
C ASP A 14 1.60 13.33 4.20
N HIS A 15 2.02 13.18 2.94
CA HIS A 15 3.36 13.55 2.49
C HIS A 15 3.68 15.03 2.74
N VAL A 16 2.76 15.96 2.44
CA VAL A 16 2.98 17.41 2.64
C VAL A 16 3.07 17.76 4.13
N LEU A 17 2.23 17.15 4.96
CA LEU A 17 2.28 17.30 6.42
C LEU A 17 3.63 16.82 6.98
N TYR A 18 4.10 15.66 6.49
CA TYR A 18 5.37 15.09 6.89
C TYR A 18 6.57 15.91 6.37
N ASP A 19 6.55 16.40 5.13
CA ASP A 19 7.55 17.32 4.58
C ASP A 19 7.65 18.62 5.40
N LYS A 20 6.50 19.17 5.81
CA LYS A 20 6.42 20.36 6.66
C LYS A 20 7.03 20.10 8.03
N TYR A 21 6.81 18.92 8.61
CA TYR A 21 7.45 18.47 9.85
C TYR A 21 8.98 18.33 9.67
N GLN A 22 9.43 17.74 8.56
CA GLN A 22 10.85 17.51 8.24
C GLN A 22 11.62 18.80 7.84
N ARG A 23 10.95 19.96 7.75
CA ARG A 23 11.54 21.29 7.47
C ARG A 23 12.35 21.40 6.16
N PHE A 24 11.81 20.97 5.02
CA PHE A 24 12.28 21.48 3.73
C PHE A 24 11.42 22.68 3.28
N HIS A 25 12.03 23.87 3.21
CA HIS A 25 11.52 25.15 2.69
C HIS A 25 10.04 25.18 2.23
N THR A 26 9.23 25.84 3.05
CA THR A 26 7.76 25.86 3.08
C THR A 26 7.01 26.27 1.80
N GLU A 27 7.69 26.76 0.75
CA GLU A 27 7.05 27.13 -0.53
C GLU A 27 7.29 26.11 -1.66
N LYS A 28 8.42 25.39 -1.62
CA LYS A 28 8.82 24.46 -2.70
C LYS A 28 8.06 23.14 -2.64
N SER A 29 7.79 22.65 -1.43
CA SER A 29 7.05 21.41 -1.19
C SER A 29 5.58 21.53 -1.64
N TYR A 30 4.90 22.64 -1.35
CA TYR A 30 3.52 22.87 -1.78
C TYR A 30 3.38 22.97 -3.32
N SER A 31 4.33 23.64 -3.99
CA SER A 31 4.36 23.71 -5.45
C SER A 31 4.58 22.33 -6.09
N ASN A 32 5.45 21.51 -5.51
CA ASN A 32 5.70 20.13 -5.97
C ASN A 32 4.48 19.24 -5.73
N TYR A 33 3.80 19.39 -4.59
CA TYR A 33 2.57 18.70 -4.25
C TYR A 33 1.44 19.01 -5.24
N LYS A 34 1.19 20.28 -5.55
CA LYS A 34 0.21 20.68 -6.57
C LYS A 34 0.52 20.06 -7.93
N LYS A 35 1.78 20.07 -8.36
CA LYS A 35 2.23 19.43 -9.62
C LYS A 35 2.06 17.91 -9.62
N LEU A 36 2.31 17.25 -8.48
CA LEU A 36 2.11 15.80 -8.31
C LEU A 36 0.62 15.46 -8.34
N PHE A 37 -0.23 16.24 -7.67
CA PHE A 37 -1.68 16.11 -7.74
C PHE A 37 -2.20 16.28 -9.17
N GLU A 38 -1.78 17.31 -9.90
CA GLU A 38 -2.20 17.54 -11.29
C GLU A 38 -1.80 16.39 -12.22
N ARG A 39 -0.61 15.81 -12.02
CA ARG A 39 -0.15 14.62 -12.77
C ARG A 39 -0.88 13.35 -12.38
N MET A 40 -1.11 13.18 -11.07
CA MET A 40 -1.70 12.00 -10.49
C MET A 40 -3.21 12.14 -10.27
N VAL A 41 -3.96 13.15 -10.69
CA VAL A 41 -5.43 13.16 -10.44
C VAL A 41 -6.18 13.75 -11.64
N LYS A 42 -5.47 13.92 -12.76
CA LYS A 42 -5.93 14.60 -13.98
C LYS A 42 -7.37 14.22 -14.35
N GLY A 43 -8.30 15.17 -14.16
CA GLY A 43 -9.68 15.11 -14.63
C GLY A 43 -10.73 14.55 -13.67
N SER A 44 -10.40 14.22 -12.41
CA SER A 44 -11.35 13.56 -11.49
C SER A 44 -11.96 14.46 -10.41
N ILE A 45 -11.19 15.39 -9.83
CA ILE A 45 -11.60 16.34 -8.78
C ILE A 45 -10.68 17.58 -8.82
N SER A 46 -11.17 18.74 -8.38
CA SER A 46 -10.30 19.91 -8.16
C SER A 46 -9.39 19.70 -6.94
N PHE A 47 -8.32 20.49 -6.86
CA PHE A 47 -7.37 20.41 -5.75
C PHE A 47 -8.02 20.82 -4.42
N GLU A 48 -8.90 21.82 -4.47
CA GLU A 48 -9.66 22.34 -3.33
C GLU A 48 -10.71 21.33 -2.84
N GLU A 49 -11.38 20.61 -3.75
CA GLU A 49 -12.26 19.48 -3.40
C GLU A 49 -11.47 18.31 -2.81
N TYR A 50 -10.26 18.04 -3.30
CA TYR A 50 -9.38 17.03 -2.73
C TYR A 50 -8.92 17.39 -1.31
N GLU A 51 -8.60 18.66 -1.05
CA GLU A 51 -8.13 19.13 0.26
C GLU A 51 -9.23 19.03 1.34
N SER A 52 -10.48 19.30 0.96
CA SER A 52 -11.65 19.34 1.87
C SER A 52 -12.27 17.97 2.20
N LEU A 53 -11.78 16.87 1.64
CA LEU A 53 -12.25 15.51 1.96
C LEU A 53 -11.92 15.12 3.41
N ASP A 54 -12.97 14.79 4.18
CA ASP A 54 -12.92 14.30 5.56
C ASP A 54 -12.10 12.99 5.68
N ARG A 55 -11.28 12.88 6.74
CA ARG A 55 -10.27 11.82 6.90
C ARG A 55 -10.41 11.12 8.23
N SER A 56 -10.64 9.81 8.18
CA SER A 56 -10.60 8.97 9.38
C SER A 56 -9.19 8.46 9.72
N ILE A 57 -8.27 8.31 8.75
CA ILE A 57 -6.93 7.71 8.96
C ILE A 57 -5.89 8.28 7.97
N PRO A 58 -4.68 8.73 8.42
CA PRO A 58 -3.58 9.15 7.54
C PRO A 58 -2.92 7.97 6.81
N ASP A 59 -2.60 8.14 5.53
CA ASP A 59 -1.85 7.20 4.70
C ASP A 59 -0.34 7.45 4.81
N ILE A 60 0.31 6.72 5.72
CA ILE A 60 1.75 6.87 6.01
C ILE A 60 2.66 6.28 4.93
N ARG A 61 2.14 5.49 3.98
CA ARG A 61 2.97 4.72 3.02
C ARG A 61 3.88 5.60 2.19
N GLY A 62 3.37 6.78 1.83
CA GLY A 62 4.14 7.80 1.16
C GLY A 62 5.36 8.24 1.97
N CYS A 63 5.13 8.67 3.20
CA CYS A 63 6.17 9.15 4.11
C CYS A 63 7.25 8.09 4.36
N ILE A 64 6.85 6.83 4.51
CA ILE A 64 7.79 5.70 4.65
C ILE A 64 8.67 5.54 3.41
N LEU A 65 8.11 5.64 2.20
CA LEU A 65 8.91 5.57 0.97
C LEU A 65 9.94 6.71 0.91
N LEU A 66 9.54 7.92 1.29
CA LEU A 66 10.45 9.07 1.33
C LEU A 66 11.61 8.85 2.31
N ASP A 67 11.32 8.33 3.50
CA ASP A 67 12.32 8.00 4.51
C ASP A 67 13.32 6.96 4.00
N VAL A 68 12.85 5.92 3.32
CA VAL A 68 13.70 4.90 2.69
C VAL A 68 14.59 5.51 1.61
N ILE A 69 14.03 6.34 0.72
CA ILE A 69 14.81 7.04 -0.33
C ILE A 69 15.90 7.93 0.28
N ASN A 70 15.60 8.58 1.41
CA ASN A 70 16.53 9.44 2.12
C ASN A 70 17.52 8.66 3.02
N GLY A 71 17.47 7.32 3.03
CA GLY A 71 18.37 6.49 3.83
C GLY A 71 18.14 6.59 5.34
N LYS A 72 16.98 7.10 5.78
CA LYS A 72 16.61 7.17 7.20
C LYS A 72 16.34 5.77 7.73
N SER A 73 16.81 5.43 8.93
CA SER A 73 16.55 4.11 9.55
C SER A 73 15.06 3.87 9.85
N ALA A 74 14.65 2.60 9.94
CA ALA A 74 13.28 2.22 10.27
C ALA A 74 12.83 2.81 11.62
N GLU A 75 13.69 2.75 12.63
CA GLU A 75 13.46 3.30 13.97
C GLU A 75 13.20 4.81 13.92
N LYS A 76 14.06 5.55 13.22
CA LYS A 76 13.89 7.00 13.09
C LYS A 76 12.65 7.35 12.26
N SER A 77 12.33 6.56 11.24
CA SER A 77 11.12 6.73 10.42
C SER A 77 9.85 6.59 11.26
N ILE A 78 9.73 5.53 12.06
CA ILE A 78 8.53 5.32 12.89
C ILE A 78 8.39 6.38 13.99
N ASP A 79 9.50 6.81 14.61
CA ASP A 79 9.48 7.85 15.64
C ASP A 79 9.03 9.19 15.06
N ASP A 80 9.64 9.62 13.94
CA ASP A 80 9.27 10.86 13.26
C ASP A 80 7.79 10.83 12.78
N LEU A 81 7.28 9.67 12.36
CA LEU A 81 5.86 9.50 11.98
C LEU A 81 4.92 9.58 13.18
N CYS A 82 5.26 8.91 14.28
CA CYS A 82 4.48 9.02 15.51
C CYS A 82 4.46 10.46 16.03
N ASP A 83 5.56 11.20 15.86
CA ASP A 83 5.63 12.61 16.21
C ASP A 83 4.89 13.53 15.24
N ALA A 84 4.88 13.24 13.94
CA ALA A 84 4.15 14.03 12.96
C ALA A 84 2.63 13.82 13.08
N PHE A 85 2.21 12.60 13.39
CA PHE A 85 0.82 12.16 13.46
C PHE A 85 0.38 11.84 14.89
N LYS A 86 0.76 12.66 15.89
CA LYS A 86 0.58 12.38 17.34
C LYS A 86 -0.82 11.94 17.78
N TYR A 87 -1.85 12.32 17.05
CA TYR A 87 -3.25 12.00 17.34
C TYR A 87 -3.73 10.69 16.71
N TYR A 88 -2.91 10.08 15.85
CA TYR A 88 -3.19 8.83 15.18
C TYR A 88 -2.25 7.75 15.68
N LYS A 89 -2.81 6.59 16.02
CA LYS A 89 -2.02 5.41 16.38
C LYS A 89 -1.42 4.84 15.09
N ILE A 90 -0.13 5.06 14.89
CA ILE A 90 0.60 4.42 13.79
C ILE A 90 0.78 2.93 14.11
N ASP A 91 0.39 2.09 13.16
CA ASP A 91 0.62 0.65 13.25
C ASP A 91 2.08 0.33 12.92
N LYS A 92 2.80 -0.20 13.90
CA LYS A 92 4.22 -0.56 13.78
C LYS A 92 4.44 -1.74 12.84
N GLU A 93 3.49 -2.68 12.78
CA GLU A 93 3.58 -3.84 11.89
C GLU A 93 3.37 -3.43 10.44
N ASP A 94 2.38 -2.57 10.18
CA ASP A 94 2.14 -2.01 8.84
C ASP A 94 3.34 -1.13 8.41
N HIS A 95 3.85 -0.27 9.30
CA HIS A 95 5.08 0.48 9.04
C HIS A 95 6.25 -0.43 8.67
N GLY A 96 6.53 -1.44 9.49
CA GLY A 96 7.65 -2.36 9.26
C GLY A 96 7.53 -3.13 7.95
N TYR A 97 6.31 -3.54 7.59
CA TYR A 97 6.03 -4.18 6.32
C TYR A 97 6.35 -3.25 5.13
N TRP A 98 5.82 -2.02 5.13
CA TRP A 98 6.05 -1.06 4.04
C TRP A 98 7.51 -0.61 3.96
N TYR A 99 8.16 -0.37 5.09
CA TYR A 99 9.55 0.04 5.13
C TYR A 99 10.47 -1.03 4.52
N LYS A 100 10.32 -2.30 4.93
CA LYS A 100 11.08 -3.42 4.35
C LYS A 100 10.80 -3.58 2.86
N ARG A 101 9.54 -3.43 2.46
CA ARG A 101 9.11 -3.54 1.07
C ARG A 101 9.77 -2.48 0.18
N PHE A 102 9.71 -1.21 0.58
CA PHE A 102 10.32 -0.11 -0.17
C PHE A 102 11.84 -0.23 -0.19
N GLY A 103 12.46 -0.65 0.93
CA GLY A 103 13.90 -0.92 0.99
C GLY A 103 14.37 -2.03 0.04
N SER A 104 13.46 -2.93 -0.35
CA SER A 104 13.72 -4.00 -1.32
C SER A 104 13.49 -3.55 -2.78
N GLY A 105 13.20 -2.27 -3.03
CA GLY A 105 12.96 -1.71 -4.36
C GLY A 105 11.54 -1.92 -4.90
N HIS A 106 10.64 -2.53 -4.13
CA HIS A 106 9.25 -2.71 -4.53
C HIS A 106 8.43 -1.45 -4.20
N LEU A 107 7.76 -0.87 -5.21
CA LEU A 107 6.87 0.29 -5.05
C LEU A 107 5.46 -0.12 -4.57
N PHE A 108 4.51 0.81 -4.67
CA PHE A 108 3.09 0.67 -4.31
C PHE A 108 2.32 -0.43 -5.07
N SER A 109 2.95 -1.17 -5.98
CA SER A 109 2.31 -2.31 -6.63
C SER A 109 1.89 -3.32 -5.56
N ARG A 110 0.60 -3.56 -5.44
CA ARG A 110 0.02 -4.55 -4.53
C ARG A 110 0.64 -5.92 -4.86
N ILE A 111 1.12 -6.66 -3.85
CA ILE A 111 1.40 -8.10 -4.06
C ILE A 111 0.07 -8.74 -4.39
N THR A 112 -0.02 -9.28 -5.58
CA THR A 112 -1.11 -10.13 -6.02
C THR A 112 -0.68 -11.59 -5.91
N PHE A 113 -1.62 -12.52 -6.09
CA PHE A 113 -1.30 -13.95 -6.18
C PHE A 113 -0.18 -14.24 -7.20
N SER A 114 -0.11 -13.48 -8.29
CA SER A 114 0.92 -13.61 -9.33
C SER A 114 2.34 -13.25 -8.87
N ASN A 115 2.49 -12.63 -7.70
CA ASN A 115 3.78 -12.28 -7.12
C ASN A 115 4.26 -13.32 -6.08
N LEU A 116 3.41 -14.30 -5.73
CA LEU A 116 3.78 -15.36 -4.81
C LEU A 116 4.53 -16.47 -5.56
N PRO A 117 5.61 -17.04 -5.00
CA PRO A 117 6.21 -18.24 -5.54
C PRO A 117 5.22 -19.41 -5.54
N ASP A 118 5.31 -20.30 -6.53
CA ASP A 118 4.40 -21.43 -6.71
C ASP A 118 4.30 -22.32 -5.45
N TYR A 119 5.40 -22.49 -4.71
CA TYR A 119 5.39 -23.27 -3.46
C TYR A 119 4.50 -22.64 -2.38
N VAL A 120 4.44 -21.30 -2.30
CA VAL A 120 3.58 -20.58 -1.34
C VAL A 120 2.12 -20.74 -1.75
N ILE A 121 1.83 -20.65 -3.05
CA ILE A 121 0.50 -20.91 -3.59
C ILE A 121 0.06 -22.33 -3.22
N GLY A 122 0.95 -23.32 -3.31
CA GLY A 122 0.64 -24.69 -2.87
C GLY A 122 0.30 -24.82 -1.40
N LYS A 123 1.02 -24.12 -0.52
CA LYS A 123 0.66 -24.08 0.92
C LYS A 123 -0.69 -23.43 1.21
N ILE A 124 -1.15 -22.52 0.35
CA ILE A 124 -2.50 -21.95 0.46
C ILE A 124 -3.54 -22.97 0.00
N VAL A 125 -3.29 -23.63 -1.14
CA VAL A 125 -4.18 -24.63 -1.74
C VAL A 125 -4.36 -25.85 -0.82
N GLU A 126 -3.29 -26.32 -0.16
CA GLU A 126 -3.35 -27.38 0.87
C GLU A 126 -4.33 -27.08 2.00
N LYS A 127 -4.57 -25.80 2.31
CA LYS A 127 -5.47 -25.36 3.38
C LYS A 127 -6.88 -25.01 2.91
N CYS A 128 -7.13 -25.07 1.60
CA CYS A 128 -8.44 -24.73 1.05
C CYS A 128 -9.43 -25.88 1.23
N ASP A 129 -10.69 -25.53 1.48
CA ASP A 129 -11.80 -26.46 1.25
C ASP A 129 -12.03 -26.64 -0.26
N ILE A 130 -12.79 -27.66 -0.63
CA ILE A 130 -13.05 -27.96 -2.05
C ILE A 130 -13.69 -26.78 -2.79
N LYS A 131 -14.51 -25.98 -2.09
CA LYS A 131 -15.15 -24.79 -2.66
C LYS A 131 -14.13 -23.70 -2.96
N SER A 132 -13.24 -23.37 -2.02
CA SER A 132 -12.20 -22.36 -2.22
C SER A 132 -11.18 -22.82 -3.26
N TYR A 133 -10.85 -24.10 -3.29
CA TYR A 133 -10.01 -24.71 -4.33
C TYR A 133 -10.57 -24.44 -5.74
N LEU A 134 -11.85 -24.79 -5.95
CA LEU A 134 -12.51 -24.58 -7.24
C LEU A 134 -12.63 -23.10 -7.61
N ASN A 135 -12.86 -22.24 -6.63
CA ASN A 135 -12.89 -20.79 -6.85
C ASN A 135 -11.52 -20.25 -7.28
N LEU A 136 -10.44 -20.65 -6.60
CA LEU A 136 -9.07 -20.23 -6.95
C LEU A 136 -8.70 -20.68 -8.38
N ARG A 137 -9.12 -21.88 -8.78
CA ARG A 137 -8.93 -22.41 -10.13
C ARG A 137 -9.57 -21.55 -11.23
N ASN A 138 -10.60 -20.78 -10.89
CA ASN A 138 -11.33 -19.93 -11.86
C ASN A 138 -10.82 -18.48 -11.91
N VAL A 139 -9.82 -18.11 -11.09
CA VAL A 139 -9.30 -16.72 -11.03
C VAL A 139 -8.46 -16.36 -12.25
N SER A 140 -7.56 -17.25 -12.70
CA SER A 140 -6.73 -17.02 -13.89
C SER A 140 -6.18 -18.32 -14.47
N TYR A 141 -5.80 -18.31 -15.74
CA TYR A 141 -5.19 -19.47 -16.40
C TYR A 141 -3.86 -19.89 -15.75
N GLY A 142 -3.03 -18.93 -15.33
CA GLY A 142 -1.76 -19.23 -14.65
C GLY A 142 -1.99 -19.87 -13.29
N LEU A 143 -2.92 -19.34 -12.49
CA LEU A 143 -3.23 -19.92 -11.18
C LEU A 143 -3.85 -21.31 -11.34
N ARG A 144 -4.72 -21.51 -12.33
CA ARG A 144 -5.26 -22.83 -12.68
C ARG A 144 -4.16 -23.83 -13.03
N ALA A 145 -3.17 -23.44 -13.82
CA ALA A 145 -2.08 -24.32 -14.21
C ALA A 145 -1.23 -24.78 -13.00
N ILE A 146 -1.00 -23.90 -12.02
CA ILE A 146 -0.28 -24.23 -10.78
C ILE A 146 -1.13 -25.14 -9.89
N ILE A 147 -2.43 -24.84 -9.75
CA ILE A 147 -3.37 -25.61 -8.93
C ILE A 147 -3.59 -27.02 -9.49
N ASP A 148 -3.73 -27.17 -10.81
CA ASP A 148 -3.97 -28.46 -11.47
C ASP A 148 -2.75 -29.41 -11.37
N GLN A 149 -1.57 -28.91 -11.00
CA GLN A 149 -0.40 -29.73 -10.67
C GLN A 149 -0.46 -30.30 -9.25
N GLN A 150 -1.40 -29.86 -8.41
CA GLN A 150 -1.55 -30.28 -7.03
C GLN A 150 -2.72 -31.24 -6.88
N ALA A 151 -2.61 -32.15 -5.90
CA ALA A 151 -3.74 -33.00 -5.56
C ALA A 151 -4.88 -32.11 -5.02
N PRO A 152 -6.12 -32.26 -5.51
CA PRO A 152 -7.24 -31.54 -4.95
C PRO A 152 -7.38 -31.91 -3.46
N PRO A 153 -7.86 -30.99 -2.60
CA PRO A 153 -8.16 -31.30 -1.21
C PRO A 153 -9.29 -32.33 -1.18
N CYS A 154 -8.92 -33.60 -1.14
CA CYS A 154 -9.83 -34.72 -0.97
C CYS A 154 -10.32 -34.71 0.48
N THR A 155 -11.40 -33.98 0.75
CA THR A 155 -12.20 -34.30 1.93
C THR A 155 -12.85 -35.64 1.67
N HIS A 156 -12.52 -36.65 2.48
CA HIS A 156 -13.28 -37.89 2.54
C HIS A 156 -14.78 -37.54 2.53
N ILE A 157 -15.48 -38.00 1.48
CA ILE A 157 -16.94 -37.95 1.37
C ILE A 157 -17.51 -39.01 2.31
#